data_AF-A0AAN0JYD2-F1
#
_entry.id   AF-A0AAN0JYD2-F1
#
_cell.length_a   1.000
_cell.length_b   1.000
_cell.length_c   1.000
_cell.angle_alpha   90.00
_cell.angle_beta   90.00
_cell.angle_gamma   90.00
#
_symmetry.space_group_name_H-M   'P 1'
#
loop_
_entity.id
_entity.type
_entity.pdbx_description
1 polymer ?
#
loop_
_entity_poly.entity_id
_entity_poly.type
_entity_poly.pdbx_seq_one_letter_code
_entity_poly.pdbx_strand_id
1 'polypeptide(L)'
;MAESVSSSIENSAAMPPQWRNEKFSIYGQWIIPTISGQCCPPTAAFAIQKISNNKAVMFGGVVPRDDGRSDISVNTVYTCQLESDTTIHWESVKGPVVPASVQWPVERHYHAITSIISDSPTLVMIGGEDKHDQLVNDSWLLNTSEYQWSKVCV
;
A
#
# COMPACT_ATOMS: atom_id res chain seq x y z
N MET A 1 14.21 7.71 -50.22
CA MET A 1 14.01 6.37 -49.64
C MET A 1 14.33 6.47 -48.16
N ALA A 2 13.31 6.45 -47.31
CA ALA A 2 13.46 6.23 -45.89
C ALA A 2 12.31 5.28 -45.53
N GLU A 3 12.68 4.05 -45.16
CA GLU A 3 11.76 2.97 -44.85
C GLU A 3 11.06 3.23 -43.52
N SER A 4 9.75 3.01 -43.52
CA SER A 4 8.93 2.88 -42.33
C SER A 4 9.25 1.56 -41.63
N VAL A 5 9.51 1.60 -40.33
CA VAL A 5 9.38 0.40 -39.49
C VAL A 5 8.25 0.69 -38.50
N SER A 6 7.12 0.05 -38.75
CA SER A 6 6.06 -0.11 -37.76
C SER A 6 6.49 -1.17 -36.74
N SER A 7 6.26 -0.89 -35.46
CA SER A 7 6.09 -1.96 -34.49
C SER A 7 4.85 -1.67 -33.66
N SER A 8 3.89 -2.57 -33.84
CA SER A 8 2.62 -2.71 -33.14
C SER A 8 2.86 -2.89 -31.64
N ILE A 9 2.30 -2.00 -30.82
CA ILE A 9 2.05 -2.30 -29.41
C ILE A 9 0.67 -2.94 -29.35
N GLU A 10 0.66 -4.25 -29.10
CA GLU A 10 -0.51 -5.04 -28.83
C GLU A 10 -1.18 -4.60 -27.52
N ASN A 11 -2.51 -4.43 -27.62
CA ASN A 11 -3.52 -4.49 -26.57
C ASN A 11 -3.05 -5.04 -25.21
N SER A 12 -2.71 -4.16 -24.26
CA SER A 12 -2.95 -4.43 -22.85
C SER A 12 -4.32 -3.86 -22.49
N ALA A 13 -5.21 -4.71 -21.98
CA ALA A 13 -6.59 -4.36 -21.60
C ALA A 13 -6.68 -2.98 -20.93
N ALA A 14 -7.54 -2.12 -21.49
CA ALA A 14 -7.79 -0.78 -20.99
C ALA A 14 -8.29 -0.83 -19.54
N MET A 15 -7.50 -0.29 -18.62
CA MET A 15 -7.94 0.01 -17.26
C MET A 15 -9.12 1.01 -17.32
N PRO A 16 -10.16 0.86 -16.47
CA PRO A 16 -11.32 1.73 -16.53
C PRO A 16 -10.96 3.21 -16.28
N PRO A 17 -11.66 4.17 -16.95
CA PRO A 17 -11.24 5.57 -17.09
C PRO A 17 -11.22 6.42 -15.80
N GLN A 18 -11.52 5.83 -14.64
CA GLN A 18 -11.71 6.53 -13.38
C GLN A 18 -10.43 6.78 -12.56
N TRP A 19 -9.25 6.34 -13.02
CA TRP A 19 -7.95 6.50 -12.33
C TRP A 19 -6.95 7.44 -13.02
N ARG A 20 -7.42 8.45 -13.78
CA ARG A 20 -6.52 9.31 -14.60
C ARG A 20 -5.65 10.33 -13.85
N ASN A 21 -5.57 10.31 -12.51
CA ASN A 21 -4.99 11.43 -11.75
C ASN A 21 -3.88 11.03 -10.76
N GLU A 22 -2.97 10.13 -11.14
CA GLU A 22 -1.77 9.88 -10.33
C GLU A 22 -0.69 10.93 -10.64
N LYS A 23 -0.90 12.15 -10.13
CA LYS A 23 0.15 13.19 -10.16
C LYS A 23 0.88 13.18 -8.82
N PHE A 24 2.19 12.99 -8.84
CA PHE A 24 3.07 13.14 -7.68
C PHE A 24 3.98 14.35 -7.90
N SER A 25 4.33 15.11 -6.85
CA SER A 25 5.27 16.23 -6.99
C SER A 25 6.70 15.77 -6.73
N ILE A 26 7.58 15.90 -7.72
CA ILE A 26 9.03 15.73 -7.59
C ILE A 26 9.69 17.07 -7.93
N TYR A 27 10.55 17.59 -7.05
CA TYR A 27 11.21 18.91 -7.20
C TYR A 27 10.27 20.09 -7.50
N GLY A 28 9.02 20.02 -7.01
CA GLY A 28 8.01 21.08 -7.21
C GLY A 28 7.27 20.99 -8.54
N GLN A 29 7.50 19.94 -9.35
CA GLN A 29 6.75 19.66 -10.56
C GLN A 29 5.90 18.41 -10.39
N TRP A 30 4.63 18.51 -10.79
CA TRP A 30 3.74 17.37 -10.87
C TRP A 30 4.15 16.47 -12.03
N ILE A 31 4.50 15.22 -11.72
CA ILE A 31 4.79 14.17 -12.69
C ILE A 31 3.73 13.08 -12.60
N ILE A 32 3.54 12.35 -13.70
CA ILE A 32 2.80 11.10 -13.71
C ILE A 32 3.85 9.99 -13.66
N PRO A 33 3.97 9.22 -12.57
CA PRO A 33 4.93 8.15 -12.49
C PRO A 33 4.49 6.95 -13.34
N THR A 34 5.46 6.13 -13.70
CA THR A 34 5.22 4.78 -14.20
C THR A 34 5.01 3.86 -13.01
N ILE A 35 3.96 3.05 -13.06
CA ILE A 35 3.65 2.06 -12.02
C ILE A 35 4.08 0.68 -12.50
N SER A 36 4.84 -0.05 -11.67
CA SER A 36 5.21 -1.45 -11.90
C SER A 36 4.71 -2.34 -10.76
N GLY A 37 4.62 -3.65 -11.00
CA GLY A 37 4.17 -4.63 -9.99
C GLY A 37 2.66 -4.69 -9.78
N GLN A 38 2.24 -5.10 -8.59
CA GLN A 38 0.83 -5.21 -8.20
C GLN A 38 0.45 -4.02 -7.31
N CYS A 39 -0.11 -2.99 -7.94
CA CYS A 39 -0.64 -1.83 -7.24
C CYS A 39 -1.78 -2.23 -6.29
N CYS A 40 -1.97 -1.44 -5.23
CA CYS A 40 -3.17 -1.56 -4.41
C CYS A 40 -4.43 -1.30 -5.27
N PRO A 41 -5.55 -1.98 -4.96
CA PRO A 41 -6.83 -1.60 -5.54
C PRO A 41 -7.17 -0.15 -5.15
N PRO A 42 -8.19 0.44 -5.80
CA PRO A 42 -8.83 1.66 -5.33
C PRO A 42 -8.98 1.68 -3.80
N THR A 43 -8.37 2.64 -3.12
CA THR A 43 -8.38 2.66 -1.65
C THR A 43 -8.40 4.06 -1.05
N ALA A 44 -9.00 4.17 0.14
CA ALA A 44 -9.03 5.37 0.97
C ALA A 44 -8.83 5.02 2.45
N ALA A 45 -8.61 6.03 3.31
CA ALA A 45 -8.50 5.88 4.76
C ALA A 45 -7.40 4.90 5.26
N PHE A 46 -6.41 4.62 4.41
CA PHE A 46 -5.21 3.86 4.73
C PHE A 46 -4.15 4.74 5.39
N ALA A 47 -3.13 4.12 5.97
CA ALA A 47 -1.95 4.82 6.43
C ALA A 47 -0.72 4.38 5.63
N ILE A 48 0.14 5.34 5.26
CA ILE A 48 1.39 5.09 4.53
C ILE A 48 2.55 5.80 5.21
N GLN A 49 3.68 5.10 5.39
CA GLN A 49 4.85 5.61 6.09
C GLN A 49 6.13 5.27 5.34
N LYS A 50 7.00 6.28 5.16
CA LYS A 50 8.35 6.10 4.63
C LYS A 50 9.19 5.27 5.60
N ILE A 51 9.84 4.23 5.09
CA ILE A 51 10.71 3.30 5.85
C ILE A 51 12.17 3.32 5.38
N SER A 52 12.45 3.84 4.19
CA SER A 52 13.82 4.10 3.74
C SER A 52 13.83 5.27 2.77
N ASN A 53 15.00 5.64 2.25
CA ASN A 53 15.12 6.73 1.28
C ASN A 53 14.19 6.60 0.08
N ASN A 54 13.95 5.37 -0.38
CA ASN A 54 13.18 5.08 -1.58
C ASN A 54 12.01 4.11 -1.35
N LYS A 55 11.67 3.76 -0.11
CA LYS A 55 10.63 2.77 0.19
C LYS A 55 9.66 3.25 1.26
N ALA A 56 8.39 2.92 1.08
CA ALA A 56 7.33 3.13 2.06
C ALA A 56 6.46 1.87 2.20
N VAL A 57 5.76 1.81 3.33
CA VAL A 57 4.79 0.76 3.66
C VAL A 57 3.42 1.40 3.81
N MET A 58 2.43 0.80 3.17
CA MET A 58 1.02 1.13 3.31
C MET A 58 0.29 -0.02 3.99
N PHE A 59 -0.63 0.30 4.90
CA PHE A 59 -1.45 -0.68 5.58
C PHE A 59 -2.92 -0.23 5.68
N GLY A 60 -3.81 -1.21 5.60
CA GLY A 60 -5.24 -1.07 5.84
C GLY A 60 -5.95 -0.15 4.86
N GLY A 61 -6.98 0.52 5.34
CA GLY A 61 -7.88 1.35 4.53
C GLY A 61 -9.10 0.57 4.07
N VAL A 62 -9.88 1.23 3.21
CA VAL A 62 -11.10 0.69 2.63
C VAL A 62 -10.93 0.50 1.13
N VAL A 63 -11.52 -0.56 0.58
CA VAL A 63 -11.53 -0.84 -0.87
C VAL A 63 -12.97 -1.12 -1.34
N PRO A 64 -13.36 -0.74 -2.57
CA PRO A 64 -14.68 -1.06 -3.09
C PRO A 64 -14.91 -2.57 -3.17
N ARG A 65 -16.12 -3.03 -2.85
CA ARG A 65 -16.56 -4.38 -3.23
C ARG A 65 -16.85 -4.45 -4.72
N ASP A 66 -16.60 -5.63 -5.30
CA ASP A 66 -16.98 -5.94 -6.69
C ASP A 66 -18.49 -5.81 -6.94
N ASP A 67 -19.31 -5.98 -5.90
CA ASP A 67 -20.78 -5.89 -5.98
C ASP A 67 -21.33 -4.46 -5.81
N GLY A 68 -20.46 -3.47 -5.58
CA GLY A 68 -20.82 -2.05 -5.46
C GLY A 68 -21.68 -1.69 -4.25
N ARG A 69 -21.85 -2.57 -3.26
CA ARG A 69 -22.75 -2.32 -2.12
C ARG A 69 -22.15 -1.39 -1.08
N SER A 70 -20.94 -1.69 -0.63
CA SER A 70 -20.22 -0.92 0.37
C SER A 70 -18.73 -1.19 0.21
N ASP A 71 -17.90 -0.30 0.74
CA ASP A 71 -16.47 -0.57 0.85
C ASP A 71 -16.22 -1.66 1.93
N ILE A 72 -15.04 -2.28 1.88
CA ILE A 72 -14.54 -3.20 2.90
C ILE A 72 -13.23 -2.70 3.47
N SER A 73 -13.10 -2.77 4.79
CA SER A 73 -11.80 -2.63 5.43
C SER A 73 -10.89 -3.78 5.00
N VAL A 74 -9.60 -3.49 4.82
CA VAL A 74 -8.57 -4.50 4.54
C VAL A 74 -7.47 -4.47 5.60
N ASN A 75 -6.66 -5.52 5.66
CA ASN A 75 -5.43 -5.60 6.46
C ASN A 75 -4.22 -6.02 5.60
N THR A 76 -4.28 -5.75 4.30
CA THR A 76 -3.18 -6.02 3.40
C THR A 76 -2.05 -5.02 3.63
N VAL A 77 -0.82 -5.51 3.72
CA VAL A 77 0.38 -4.68 3.71
C VAL A 77 0.83 -4.53 2.26
N TYR A 78 1.07 -3.30 1.82
CA TYR A 78 1.72 -3.02 0.54
C TYR A 78 3.04 -2.31 0.78
N THR A 79 4.02 -2.60 -0.06
CA THR A 79 5.23 -1.77 -0.18
C THR A 79 5.19 -1.01 -1.47
N CYS A 80 5.57 0.26 -1.43
CA CYS A 80 5.91 1.00 -2.64
C CYS A 80 7.38 1.42 -2.59
N GLN A 81 8.07 1.23 -3.71
CA GLN A 81 9.49 1.51 -3.82
C GLN A 81 9.77 2.30 -5.10
N LEU A 82 10.53 3.38 -4.96
CA LEU A 82 11.06 4.13 -6.09
C LEU A 82 12.21 3.33 -6.71
N GLU A 83 11.99 2.79 -7.91
CA GLU A 83 12.98 2.03 -8.69
C GLU A 83 13.82 2.94 -9.59
N SER A 84 13.23 4.04 -10.05
CA SER A 84 13.86 5.10 -10.83
C SER A 84 13.21 6.44 -10.50
N ASP A 85 13.73 7.55 -11.00
CA ASP A 85 13.18 8.90 -10.76
C ASP A 85 11.68 9.04 -11.07
N THR A 86 11.13 8.18 -11.93
CA THR A 86 9.72 8.21 -12.32
C THR A 86 9.00 6.89 -12.15
N THR A 87 9.63 5.83 -11.65
CA THR A 87 9.01 4.49 -11.54
C THR A 87 8.79 4.11 -10.09
N ILE A 88 7.53 3.82 -9.74
CA ILE A 88 7.15 3.30 -8.42
C ILE A 88 6.68 1.85 -8.60
N HIS A 89 7.42 0.93 -7.98
CA HIS A 89 7.04 -0.46 -7.87
C HIS A 89 6.15 -0.68 -6.66
N TRP A 90 5.00 -1.33 -6.88
CA TRP A 90 4.11 -1.76 -5.82
C TRP A 90 4.13 -3.27 -5.69
N GLU A 91 4.16 -3.74 -4.45
CA GLU A 91 4.07 -5.16 -4.14
C GLU A 91 3.18 -5.34 -2.92
N SER A 92 2.22 -6.27 -3.00
CA SER A 92 1.50 -6.74 -1.82
C SER A 92 2.40 -7.68 -1.03
N VAL A 93 2.65 -7.34 0.23
CA VAL A 93 3.34 -8.24 1.14
C VAL A 93 2.32 -9.31 1.54
N LYS A 94 2.55 -10.53 1.04
CA LYS A 94 1.79 -11.68 1.51
C LYS A 94 2.12 -11.84 3.00
N GLY A 95 1.08 -11.85 3.83
CA GLY A 95 1.23 -12.23 5.23
C GLY A 95 1.94 -13.58 5.33
N PRO A 96 2.51 -13.92 6.50
CA PRO A 96 3.21 -15.18 6.67
C PRO A 96 2.34 -16.32 6.16
N VAL A 97 2.92 -17.14 5.27
CA VAL A 97 2.34 -18.41 4.85
C VAL A 97 2.43 -19.34 6.06
N VAL A 98 1.57 -19.12 7.04
CA VAL A 98 1.24 -19.92 8.24
C VAL A 98 2.44 -20.70 8.83
N PRO A 99 2.84 -20.34 10.06
CA PRO A 99 2.17 -21.01 11.18
C PRO A 99 1.11 -20.12 11.82
N ALA A 100 0.07 -20.73 12.38
CA ALA A 100 -1.05 -20.09 13.08
C ALA A 100 -0.64 -19.23 14.30
N SER A 101 0.65 -19.10 14.58
CA SER A 101 1.22 -18.34 15.69
C SER A 101 1.54 -16.89 15.37
N VAL A 102 1.62 -16.48 14.10
CA VAL A 102 1.93 -15.08 13.78
C VAL A 102 0.65 -14.24 13.89
N GLN A 103 0.65 -13.33 14.85
CA GLN A 103 -0.46 -12.39 15.04
C GLN A 103 -0.50 -11.40 13.88
N TRP A 104 -1.71 -11.10 13.38
CA TRP A 104 -1.93 -10.13 12.31
C TRP A 104 -3.04 -9.17 12.74
N PRO A 105 -2.92 -7.85 12.47
CA PRO A 105 -3.99 -6.93 12.81
C PRO A 105 -5.25 -7.24 12.01
N VAL A 106 -6.42 -7.08 12.65
CA VAL A 106 -7.70 -7.14 11.94
C VAL A 106 -7.78 -6.08 10.84
N GLU A 107 -8.64 -6.32 9.85
CA GLU A 107 -8.99 -5.34 8.83
C GLU A 107 -9.41 -4.02 9.47
N ARG A 108 -8.80 -2.91 9.04
CA ARG A 108 -9.05 -1.61 9.66
C ARG A 108 -8.73 -0.41 8.79
N HIS A 109 -9.35 0.71 9.10
CA HIS A 109 -9.17 2.00 8.44
C HIS A 109 -9.18 3.16 9.47
N TYR A 110 -8.89 4.39 9.05
CA TYR A 110 -8.76 5.57 9.93
C TYR A 110 -7.79 5.40 11.11
N HIS A 111 -6.81 4.51 10.98
CA HIS A 111 -5.77 4.28 11.99
C HIS A 111 -4.57 5.21 11.77
N ALA A 112 -3.74 5.35 12.80
CA ALA A 112 -2.47 6.07 12.71
C ALA A 112 -1.30 5.08 12.63
N ILE A 113 -0.29 5.42 11.83
CA ILE A 113 0.98 4.69 11.78
C ILE A 113 2.17 5.66 11.78
N THR A 114 3.26 5.30 12.44
CA THR A 114 4.51 6.09 12.43
C THR A 114 5.73 5.19 12.61
N SER A 115 6.90 5.63 12.15
CA SER A 115 8.18 4.94 12.34
C SER A 115 8.92 5.47 13.58
N ILE A 116 9.44 4.57 14.43
CA ILE A 116 10.19 4.99 15.64
C ILE A 116 11.71 5.01 15.43
N ILE A 117 12.28 4.11 14.62
CA ILE A 117 13.74 3.94 14.46
C ILE A 117 14.11 4.21 13.00
N SER A 118 15.16 4.96 12.70
CA SER A 118 15.52 5.30 11.31
C SER A 118 16.22 4.18 10.55
N ASP A 119 17.07 3.40 11.23
CA ASP A 119 18.03 2.52 10.57
C ASP A 119 17.46 1.10 10.32
N SER A 120 16.43 0.75 11.08
CA SER A 120 15.53 -0.39 10.82
C SER A 120 14.17 -0.02 11.40
N PRO A 121 13.29 0.64 10.61
CA PRO A 121 12.09 1.23 11.17
C PRO A 121 11.10 0.19 11.64
N THR A 122 10.93 0.11 12.95
CA THR A 122 9.72 -0.46 13.50
C THR A 122 8.59 0.55 13.34
N LEU A 123 7.50 0.15 12.68
CA LEU A 123 6.30 0.97 12.62
C LEU A 123 5.42 0.68 13.83
N VAL A 124 4.82 1.72 14.39
CA VAL A 124 3.80 1.61 15.43
C VAL A 124 2.48 2.03 14.85
N MET A 125 1.50 1.15 14.97
CA MET A 125 0.13 1.38 14.58
C MET A 125 -0.78 1.43 15.81
N ILE A 126 -1.67 2.42 15.85
CA ILE A 126 -2.65 2.59 16.91
C ILE A 126 -4.04 2.90 16.35
N GLY A 127 -5.06 2.38 17.02
CA GLY A 127 -6.44 2.78 16.80
C GLY A 127 -7.01 2.35 15.43
N GLY A 128 -8.02 3.12 15.01
CA GLY A 128 -8.79 2.91 13.79
C GLY A 128 -10.18 2.32 14.06
N GLU A 129 -10.84 1.98 12.98
CA GLU A 129 -12.14 1.30 12.95
C GLU A 129 -11.99 -0.03 12.22
N ASP A 130 -12.60 -1.10 12.76
CA ASP A 130 -12.63 -2.41 12.11
C ASP A 130 -13.69 -2.49 11.00
N LYS A 131 -13.88 -3.68 10.42
CA LYS A 131 -14.88 -3.94 9.37
C LYS A 131 -16.34 -3.78 9.80
N HIS A 132 -16.60 -3.58 11.09
CA HIS A 132 -17.92 -3.35 11.67
C HIS A 132 -18.07 -1.90 12.17
N ASP A 133 -17.18 -1.00 11.72
CA ASP A 133 -17.08 0.40 12.13
C ASP A 133 -16.95 0.54 13.66
N GLN A 134 -16.33 -0.45 14.31
CA GLN A 134 -16.05 -0.40 15.74
C GLN A 134 -14.64 0.10 15.99
N LEU A 135 -14.50 1.03 16.94
CA LEU A 135 -13.21 1.53 17.39
C LEU A 135 -12.37 0.38 17.95
N VAL A 136 -11.17 0.19 17.39
CA VAL A 136 -10.18 -0.73 17.93
C VAL A 136 -9.21 0.04 18.83
N ASN A 137 -8.89 -0.54 19.98
CA ASN A 137 -8.03 0.08 21.00
C ASN A 137 -6.71 -0.70 21.21
N ASP A 138 -6.37 -1.59 20.27
CA ASP A 138 -5.10 -2.28 20.28
C ASP A 138 -3.99 -1.45 19.63
N SER A 139 -2.75 -1.86 19.90
CA SER A 139 -1.54 -1.27 19.34
C SER A 139 -0.64 -2.36 18.80
N TRP A 140 0.05 -2.07 17.71
CA TRP A 140 0.82 -3.05 16.95
C TRP A 140 2.18 -2.50 16.55
N LEU A 141 3.19 -3.36 16.56
CA LEU A 141 4.51 -3.10 16.01
C LEU A 141 4.70 -3.92 14.72
N LEU A 142 5.16 -3.27 13.65
CA LEU A 142 5.59 -3.94 12.42
C LEU A 142 7.12 -3.88 12.32
N ASN A 143 7.76 -5.05 12.29
CA ASN A 143 9.15 -5.16 11.85
C ASN A 143 9.20 -5.05 10.32
N THR A 144 9.79 -3.99 9.77
CA THR A 144 9.81 -3.77 8.31
C THR A 144 10.83 -4.60 7.55
N SER A 145 11.76 -5.27 8.23
CA SER A 145 12.71 -6.20 7.59
C SER A 145 12.02 -7.52 7.24
N GLU A 146 11.13 -7.99 8.10
CA GLU A 146 10.46 -9.29 7.97
C GLU A 146 8.95 -9.17 7.69
N TYR A 147 8.41 -7.95 7.74
CA TYR A 147 6.98 -7.65 7.70
C TYR A 147 6.15 -8.47 8.71
N GLN A 148 6.72 -8.68 9.89
CA GLN A 148 6.07 -9.40 10.98
C GLN A 148 5.43 -8.42 11.96
N TRP A 149 4.17 -8.67 12.28
CA TRP A 149 3.42 -7.93 13.28
C TRP A 149 3.55 -8.56 14.66
N SER A 150 3.60 -7.71 15.67
CA SER A 150 3.48 -8.11 17.07
C SER A 150 2.52 -7.17 17.79
N LYS A 151 1.61 -7.73 18.59
CA LYS A 151 0.69 -6.93 19.39
C LYS A 151 1.45 -6.37 20.60
N VAL A 152 1.24 -5.09 20.87
CA VAL A 152 1.71 -4.48 22.12
C VAL A 152 0.74 -4.92 23.22
N CYS A 153 1.18 -5.86 24.06
CA CYS A 153 0.45 -6.20 25.27
C CYS A 153 0.65 -5.07 26.29
N VAL A 154 -0.43 -4.36 26.61
CA VAL A 154 -0.49 -3.40 27.73
C VAL A 154 -1.38 -3.98 28.82
#